data_AF-A0A2N0W2D9-F1
#
_entry.id   AF-A0A2N0W2D9-F1
#
_cell.length_a   1.000
_cell.length_b   1.000
_cell.length_c   1.000
_cell.angle_alpha   90.00
_cell.angle_beta   90.00
_cell.angle_gamma   90.00
#
_symmetry.space_group_name_H-M   'P 1'
#
loop_
_entity.id
_entity.type
_entity.pdbx_description
1 polymer ?
#
loop_
_entity_poly.entity_id
_entity_poly.type
_entity_poly.pdbx_seq_one_letter_code
_entity_poly.pdbx_strand_id
1 'polypeptide(L)'
;MKMILRIAASLAGVFIVSGCHGRPVEIPTQVIYRYDDHRYLELKGFYCEGALWYTDTKRGIKTEVMDKFYRAFSETYINSSDRYVVIPDWDSYGGMVSKDYGETWDAISFTGRDCPNNKDIKSLTVVDDRAYFLVKDGRLYTSSAPFDDPRAMKGGTGIDYIIDGEKAHLDAGHITNGWGLQFIQNTHLINSTSGFLSNWQDAPQKVPEVKNYQGWDHMKCNPDLGLTAK
;
A
#
# COMPACT_ATOMS: atom_id res chain seq x y z
N MET A 1 13.65 65.70 66.96
CA MET A 1 13.18 65.80 65.56
C MET A 1 13.14 64.38 65.02
N LYS A 2 12.05 63.61 65.07
CA LYS A 2 10.72 63.70 64.44
C LYS A 2 10.77 63.92 62.91
N MET A 3 10.20 62.94 62.20
CA MET A 3 9.66 62.94 60.82
C MET A 3 10.66 62.73 59.66
N ILE A 4 10.45 61.91 58.64
CA ILE A 4 9.36 61.01 58.20
C ILE A 4 10.03 59.94 57.32
N LEU A 5 9.79 58.65 57.60
CA LEU A 5 10.12 57.55 56.70
C LEU A 5 8.96 57.42 55.70
N ARG A 6 9.21 57.65 54.40
CA ARG A 6 8.21 57.41 53.35
C ARG A 6 8.23 55.95 52.96
N ILE A 7 7.13 55.28 53.29
CA ILE A 7 6.79 53.92 52.84
C ILE A 7 6.52 53.97 51.34
N ALA A 8 7.27 53.18 50.57
CA ALA A 8 6.90 52.81 49.20
C ALA A 8 6.82 51.28 49.16
N ALA A 9 5.62 50.75 49.39
CA ALA A 9 5.34 49.34 49.19
C ALA A 9 5.05 49.11 47.70
N SER A 10 6.05 48.65 46.96
CA SER A 10 5.88 48.15 45.60
C SER A 10 5.35 46.71 45.68
N LEU A 11 4.04 46.53 45.50
CA LEU A 11 3.48 45.21 45.21
C LEU A 11 3.93 44.78 43.80
N ALA A 12 4.95 43.93 43.73
CA ALA A 12 5.24 43.16 42.53
C ALA A 12 4.17 42.06 42.41
N GLY A 13 3.17 42.28 41.57
CA GLY A 13 2.20 41.25 41.21
C GLY A 13 2.90 40.13 40.46
N VAL A 14 3.00 38.95 41.07
CA VAL A 14 3.42 37.72 40.38
C VAL A 14 2.27 37.29 39.48
N PHE A 15 2.42 37.54 38.17
CA PHE A 15 1.57 36.91 37.17
C PHE A 15 1.93 35.43 37.10
N ILE A 16 1.12 34.57 37.71
CA ILE A 16 1.12 33.14 37.39
C ILE A 16 0.50 33.03 36.00
N VAL A 17 1.34 33.00 34.96
CA VAL A 17 0.92 32.56 33.64
C VAL A 17 0.56 31.09 33.80
N SER A 18 -0.74 30.80 33.95
CA SER A 18 -1.25 29.45 33.76
C SER A 18 -1.11 29.14 32.27
N GLY A 19 0.07 28.66 31.89
CA GLY A 19 0.27 28.09 30.57
C GLY A 19 -0.67 26.91 30.48
N CYS A 20 -1.62 26.97 29.53
CA CYS A 20 -2.41 25.81 29.16
C CYS A 20 -1.44 24.69 28.77
N HIS A 21 -1.13 23.80 29.69
CA HIS A 21 -0.51 22.51 29.41
C HIS A 21 -1.57 21.63 28.75
N GLY A 22 -1.98 21.99 27.52
CA GLY A 22 -2.67 21.06 26.65
C GLY A 22 -1.73 19.88 26.47
N ARG A 23 -2.11 18.70 26.99
CA ARG A 23 -1.36 17.48 26.71
C ARG A 23 -1.22 17.35 25.19
N PRO A 24 -0.03 16.99 24.67
CA PRO A 24 0.10 16.68 23.24
C PRO A 24 -1.02 15.71 22.86
N VAL A 25 -1.80 16.04 21.84
CA VAL A 25 -2.85 15.14 21.35
C VAL A 25 -2.13 13.90 20.83
N GLU A 26 -2.36 12.77 21.48
CA GLU A 26 -1.82 11.49 21.04
C GLU A 26 -2.46 11.14 19.70
N ILE A 27 -1.63 10.89 18.68
CA ILE A 27 -2.12 10.51 17.35
C ILE A 27 -2.77 9.12 17.47
N PRO A 28 -4.07 8.99 17.20
CA PRO A 28 -4.78 7.74 17.44
C PRO A 28 -4.33 6.68 16.44
N THR A 29 -4.38 5.43 16.87
CA THR A 29 -4.10 4.26 16.03
C THR A 29 -5.31 3.35 16.01
N GLN A 30 -5.67 2.84 14.83
CA GLN A 30 -6.77 1.89 14.66
C GLN A 30 -6.44 0.80 13.66
N VAL A 31 -6.94 -0.40 13.91
CA VAL A 31 -6.91 -1.48 12.93
C VAL A 31 -7.96 -1.19 11.86
N ILE A 32 -7.50 -0.93 10.62
CA ILE A 32 -8.39 -0.60 9.50
C ILE A 32 -8.68 -1.78 8.59
N TYR A 33 -7.89 -2.86 8.68
CA TYR A 33 -8.08 -4.05 7.87
C TYR A 33 -7.50 -5.28 8.57
N ARG A 34 -8.15 -6.43 8.39
CA ARG A 34 -7.66 -7.73 8.88
C ARG A 34 -7.60 -8.71 7.72
N TYR A 35 -6.45 -9.32 7.52
CA TYR A 35 -6.30 -10.43 6.57
C TYR A 35 -6.78 -11.74 7.20
N ASP A 36 -6.57 -11.88 8.52
CA ASP A 36 -6.97 -13.01 9.36
C ASP A 36 -6.84 -12.62 10.86
N ASP A 37 -6.69 -13.61 11.75
CA ASP A 37 -6.56 -13.43 13.20
C ASP A 37 -5.24 -12.80 13.64
N HIS A 38 -4.17 -12.92 12.85
CA HIS A 38 -2.82 -12.48 13.23
C HIS A 38 -2.21 -11.42 12.32
N ARG A 39 -2.75 -11.21 11.12
CA ARG A 39 -2.32 -10.21 10.15
C ARG A 39 -3.31 -9.07 10.01
N TYR A 40 -2.84 -7.84 10.16
CA TYR A 40 -3.70 -6.66 10.09
C TYR A 40 -2.94 -5.37 9.73
N LEU A 41 -3.70 -4.37 9.28
CA LEU A 41 -3.21 -3.02 9.01
C LEU A 41 -3.63 -2.07 10.12
N GLU A 42 -2.68 -1.29 10.61
CA GLU A 42 -2.89 -0.23 11.59
C GLU A 42 -2.69 1.13 10.91
N LEU A 43 -3.70 1.99 10.99
CA LEU A 43 -3.60 3.39 10.58
C LEU A 43 -3.36 4.26 11.80
N LYS A 44 -2.27 5.01 11.78
CA LYS A 44 -1.93 6.01 12.79
C LYS A 44 -2.08 7.41 12.19
N GLY A 45 -3.16 8.11 12.55
CA GLY A 45 -3.50 9.40 11.95
C GLY A 45 -4.90 9.87 12.30
N PHE A 46 -5.37 10.93 11.65
CA PHE A 46 -6.68 11.54 11.90
C PHE A 46 -7.53 11.49 10.63
N TYR A 47 -8.87 11.53 10.76
CA TYR A 47 -9.79 11.60 9.62
C TYR A 47 -9.56 10.51 8.56
N CYS A 48 -9.13 9.32 8.99
CA CYS A 48 -8.80 8.21 8.09
C CYS A 48 -7.65 8.46 7.12
N GLU A 49 -6.71 9.33 7.51
CA GLU A 49 -5.47 9.60 6.78
C GLU A 49 -4.28 9.58 7.76
N GLY A 50 -3.17 8.93 7.38
CA GLY A 50 -2.00 8.86 8.27
C GLY A 50 -0.88 7.94 7.83
N ALA A 51 -0.06 7.53 8.79
CA ALA A 51 0.97 6.50 8.60
C ALA A 51 0.33 5.11 8.65
N LEU A 52 0.77 4.20 7.78
CA LEU A 52 0.25 2.84 7.71
C LEU A 52 1.30 1.83 8.16
N TRP A 53 0.88 0.91 9.02
CA TRP A 53 1.70 -0.19 9.51
C TRP A 53 1.06 -1.52 9.17
N TYR A 54 1.89 -2.50 8.78
CA TYR A 54 1.51 -3.90 8.67
C TYR A 54 2.01 -4.64 9.90
N THR A 55 1.18 -5.54 10.44
CA THR A 55 1.55 -6.40 11.57
C THR A 55 1.18 -7.85 11.26
N ASP A 56 2.12 -8.78 11.48
CA ASP A 56 1.89 -10.22 11.57
C ASP A 56 2.41 -10.72 12.93
N THR A 57 1.49 -11.04 13.85
CA THR A 57 1.87 -11.45 15.20
C THR A 57 2.42 -12.87 15.29
N LYS A 58 2.12 -13.76 14.32
CA LYS A 58 2.68 -15.12 14.29
C LYS A 58 4.12 -15.11 13.77
N ARG A 59 4.43 -14.20 12.86
CA ARG A 59 5.79 -14.03 12.31
C ARG A 59 6.64 -13.03 13.09
N GLY A 60 6.04 -12.24 13.98
CA GLY A 60 6.74 -11.20 14.73
C GLY A 60 7.08 -9.97 13.88
N ILE A 61 6.34 -9.76 12.79
CA ILE A 61 6.58 -8.67 11.83
C ILE A 61 5.75 -7.46 12.25
N LYS A 62 6.41 -6.30 12.32
CA LYS A 62 5.74 -5.00 12.38
C LYS A 62 6.54 -3.99 11.56
N THR A 63 6.01 -3.62 10.40
CA THR A 63 6.70 -2.79 9.42
C THR A 63 5.88 -1.56 9.06
N GLU A 64 6.56 -0.43 8.90
CA GLU A 64 5.95 0.77 8.34
C GLU A 64 5.83 0.58 6.83
N VAL A 65 4.60 0.66 6.32
CA VAL A 65 4.30 0.54 4.89
C VAL A 65 4.38 1.91 4.22
N MET A 66 3.83 2.93 4.89
CA MET A 66 3.85 4.32 4.46
C MET A 66 3.98 5.23 5.69
N ASP A 67 4.83 6.25 5.60
CA ASP A 67 5.14 7.15 6.72
C ASP A 67 4.03 8.19 6.98
N LYS A 68 3.20 8.49 5.98
CA LYS A 68 2.09 9.46 6.05
C LYS A 68 1.15 9.36 4.84
N PHE A 69 0.06 10.10 4.90
CA PHE A 69 -0.93 10.33 3.82
C PHE A 69 -1.64 9.08 3.26
N TYR A 70 -1.45 7.90 3.87
CA TYR A 70 -2.20 6.72 3.47
C TYR A 70 -3.69 6.93 3.76
N ARG A 71 -4.53 6.60 2.79
CA ARG A 71 -5.99 6.60 2.90
C ARG A 71 -6.55 5.22 2.57
N ALA A 72 -7.45 4.75 3.42
CA ALA A 72 -8.04 3.42 3.30
C ALA A 72 -8.77 3.25 1.96
N PHE A 73 -8.44 2.18 1.25
CA PHE A 73 -9.14 1.77 0.04
C PHE A 73 -10.59 1.39 0.34
N SER A 74 -11.52 1.83 -0.50
CA SER A 74 -12.96 1.78 -0.22
C SER A 74 -13.70 0.61 -0.85
N GLU A 75 -13.09 -0.04 -1.84
CA GLU A 75 -13.73 -1.07 -2.64
C GLU A 75 -13.36 -2.44 -2.09
N THR A 76 -13.87 -3.50 -2.72
CA THR A 76 -13.60 -4.85 -2.26
C THR A 76 -12.10 -5.15 -2.33
N TYR A 77 -11.53 -5.53 -1.20
CA TYR A 77 -10.13 -5.90 -1.05
C TYR A 77 -10.06 -7.26 -0.36
N ILE A 78 -9.48 -8.24 -1.07
CA ILE A 78 -9.26 -9.59 -0.59
C ILE A 78 -7.80 -9.92 -0.79
N ASN A 79 -7.15 -10.41 0.26
CA ASN A 79 -5.76 -10.85 0.15
C ASN A 79 -5.56 -12.12 0.98
N SER A 80 -5.66 -13.27 0.31
CA SER A 80 -5.55 -14.59 0.93
C SER A 80 -4.13 -15.15 0.91
N SER A 81 -3.19 -14.47 0.24
CA SER A 81 -1.81 -14.94 0.14
C SER A 81 -1.03 -14.53 1.38
N ASP A 82 -0.13 -15.40 1.83
CA ASP A 82 0.71 -15.13 2.98
C ASP A 82 1.97 -14.36 2.60
N ARG A 83 2.65 -14.83 1.55
CA ARG A 83 3.95 -14.32 1.11
C ARG A 83 3.81 -13.01 0.33
N TYR A 84 2.78 -12.93 -0.51
CA TYR A 84 2.55 -11.80 -1.39
C TYR A 84 1.40 -10.91 -0.91
N VAL A 85 1.72 -9.70 -0.48
CA VAL A 85 0.72 -8.76 0.07
C VAL A 85 0.70 -7.48 -0.77
N VAL A 86 -0.47 -7.07 -1.27
CA VAL A 86 -0.63 -5.83 -2.05
C VAL A 86 -1.62 -4.92 -1.35
N ILE A 87 -1.18 -3.73 -0.96
CA ILE A 87 -1.98 -2.74 -0.26
C ILE A 87 -2.28 -1.57 -1.22
N PRO A 88 -3.55 -1.37 -1.61
CA PRO A 88 -3.96 -0.21 -2.38
C PRO A 88 -4.17 1.00 -1.44
N ASP A 89 -3.91 2.19 -1.97
CA ASP A 89 -4.38 3.47 -1.39
C ASP A 89 -5.71 3.88 -2.06
N TRP A 90 -6.49 4.77 -1.45
CA TRP A 90 -7.74 5.27 -2.05
C TRP A 90 -7.54 6.08 -3.34
N ASP A 91 -6.55 6.97 -3.41
CA ASP A 91 -6.40 7.95 -4.48
C ASP A 91 -4.96 8.01 -4.98
N SER A 92 -4.55 6.89 -5.53
CA SER A 92 -3.23 6.68 -6.10
C SER A 92 -3.36 5.89 -7.40
N TYR A 93 -2.23 5.77 -8.10
CA TYR A 93 -2.07 4.82 -9.20
C TYR A 93 -1.28 3.63 -8.67
N GLY A 94 -1.96 2.66 -8.07
CA GLY A 94 -1.35 1.44 -7.55
C GLY A 94 -1.31 1.34 -6.03
N GLY A 95 -0.13 1.28 -5.42
CA GLY A 95 0.00 1.00 -3.99
C GLY A 95 1.35 0.40 -3.62
N MET A 96 1.37 -0.31 -2.51
CA MET A 96 2.56 -0.95 -1.96
C MET A 96 2.43 -2.46 -2.06
N VAL A 97 3.54 -3.17 -2.28
CA VAL A 97 3.58 -4.62 -2.32
C VAL A 97 4.73 -5.17 -1.49
N SER A 98 4.46 -6.26 -0.79
CA SER A 98 5.46 -7.11 -0.16
C SER A 98 5.47 -8.46 -0.85
N LYS A 99 6.66 -9.03 -1.03
CA LYS A 99 6.91 -10.36 -1.61
C LYS A 99 7.51 -11.34 -0.59
N ASP A 100 7.56 -10.90 0.66
CA ASP A 100 8.29 -11.53 1.76
C ASP A 100 7.49 -11.44 3.08
N TYR A 101 6.19 -11.72 3.02
CA TYR A 101 5.30 -11.82 4.18
C TYR A 101 5.04 -10.50 4.94
N GLY A 102 5.41 -9.36 4.34
CA GLY A 102 5.28 -8.02 4.91
C GLY A 102 6.56 -7.47 5.53
N GLU A 103 7.72 -8.12 5.33
CA GLU A 103 9.02 -7.64 5.84
C GLU A 103 9.51 -6.40 5.09
N THR A 104 9.39 -6.40 3.75
CA THR A 104 9.76 -5.26 2.92
C THR A 104 8.64 -4.85 1.98
N TRP A 105 8.65 -3.57 1.58
CA TRP A 105 7.59 -2.95 0.79
C TRP A 105 8.18 -2.17 -0.38
N ASP A 106 7.65 -2.44 -1.57
CA ASP A 106 7.98 -1.75 -2.81
C ASP A 106 6.73 -1.08 -3.40
N ALA A 107 6.92 0.00 -4.16
CA ALA A 107 5.84 0.58 -4.93
C ALA A 107 5.52 -0.30 -6.15
N ILE A 108 4.24 -0.47 -6.46
CA ILE A 108 3.80 -1.15 -7.69
C ILE A 108 3.70 -0.17 -8.86
N SER A 109 3.81 -0.70 -10.08
CA SER A 109 3.57 0.08 -11.30
C SER A 109 2.48 -0.53 -12.19
N PHE A 110 1.53 0.31 -12.62
CA PHE A 110 0.59 -0.06 -13.68
C PHE A 110 1.21 0.19 -15.05
N THR A 111 1.05 -0.77 -15.95
CA THR A 111 1.44 -0.68 -17.36
C THR A 111 0.23 -0.93 -18.24
N GLY A 112 -0.02 -0.01 -19.17
CA GLY A 112 -1.16 -0.04 -20.07
C GLY A 112 -1.41 1.34 -20.68
N ARG A 113 -2.40 1.43 -21.55
CA ARG A 113 -2.73 2.70 -22.22
C ARG A 113 -3.35 3.72 -21.26
N ASP A 114 -4.25 3.27 -20.39
CA ASP A 114 -5.06 4.13 -19.52
C ASP A 114 -5.00 3.62 -18.06
N CYS A 115 -3.85 3.71 -17.40
CA CYS A 115 -3.68 3.19 -16.04
C CYS A 115 -4.76 3.75 -15.08
N PRO A 116 -5.53 2.88 -14.38
CA PRO A 116 -6.63 3.33 -13.55
C PRO A 116 -6.12 4.05 -12.30
N ASN A 117 -6.82 5.11 -11.88
CA ASN A 117 -6.72 5.56 -10.50
C ASN A 117 -7.45 4.54 -9.60
N ASN A 118 -7.01 4.40 -8.36
CA ASN A 118 -7.62 3.46 -7.43
C ASN A 118 -9.11 3.73 -7.15
N LYS A 119 -9.59 4.97 -7.33
CA LYS A 119 -11.02 5.33 -7.30
C LYS A 119 -11.85 4.63 -8.40
N ASP A 120 -11.21 4.23 -9.50
CA ASP A 120 -11.84 3.54 -10.62
C ASP A 120 -11.77 2.01 -10.49
N ILE A 121 -11.05 1.50 -9.49
CA ILE A 121 -10.99 0.06 -9.20
C ILE A 121 -12.33 -0.38 -8.60
N LYS A 122 -12.77 -1.58 -8.96
CA LYS A 122 -13.93 -2.26 -8.39
C LYS A 122 -13.52 -3.26 -7.32
N SER A 123 -12.40 -3.94 -7.53
CA SER A 123 -11.84 -4.85 -6.52
C SER A 123 -10.35 -5.08 -6.73
N LEU A 124 -9.65 -5.28 -5.62
CA LEU A 124 -8.34 -5.92 -5.58
C LEU A 124 -8.48 -7.31 -4.96
N THR A 125 -7.97 -8.32 -5.65
CA THR A 125 -7.89 -9.69 -5.14
C THR A 125 -6.45 -10.17 -5.21
N VAL A 126 -5.95 -10.78 -4.14
CA VAL A 126 -4.63 -11.42 -4.10
C VAL A 126 -4.78 -12.86 -3.63
N VAL A 127 -4.41 -13.80 -4.48
CA VAL A 127 -4.56 -15.25 -4.27
C VAL A 127 -3.47 -15.99 -5.02
N ASP A 128 -2.97 -17.09 -4.43
CA ASP A 128 -1.87 -17.89 -4.98
C ASP A 128 -0.65 -17.05 -5.38
N ASP A 129 -0.29 -16.08 -4.53
CA ASP A 129 0.82 -15.17 -4.74
C ASP A 129 0.70 -14.37 -6.07
N ARG A 130 -0.52 -14.00 -6.41
CA ARG A 130 -0.81 -13.20 -7.60
C ARG A 130 -1.94 -12.23 -7.33
N ALA A 131 -1.82 -11.02 -7.88
CA ALA A 131 -2.77 -9.94 -7.65
C ALA A 131 -3.53 -9.53 -8.92
N TYR A 132 -4.78 -9.12 -8.70
CA TYR A 132 -5.79 -8.85 -9.72
C TYR A 132 -6.53 -7.55 -9.37
N PHE A 133 -6.28 -6.49 -10.14
CA PHE A 133 -7.04 -5.25 -10.07
C PHE A 133 -8.12 -5.27 -11.16
N LEU A 134 -9.37 -5.42 -10.74
CA LEU A 134 -10.54 -5.31 -11.62
C LEU A 134 -11.04 -3.87 -11.59
N VAL A 135 -11.04 -3.21 -12.74
CA VAL A 135 -11.55 -1.84 -12.91
C VAL A 135 -13.08 -1.87 -13.05
N LYS A 136 -13.77 -0.80 -12.64
CA LYS A 136 -15.22 -0.63 -12.75
C LYS A 136 -15.74 -0.79 -14.19
N ASP A 137 -14.93 -0.44 -15.18
CA ASP A 137 -15.24 -0.61 -16.61
C ASP A 137 -14.97 -2.02 -17.16
N GLY A 138 -14.51 -2.95 -16.31
CA GLY A 138 -14.26 -4.35 -16.66
C GLY A 138 -12.84 -4.66 -17.12
N ARG A 139 -11.94 -3.68 -17.23
CA ARG A 139 -10.52 -3.96 -17.49
C ARG A 139 -9.89 -4.72 -16.32
N LEU A 140 -8.99 -5.64 -16.66
CA LEU A 140 -8.26 -6.45 -15.68
C LEU A 140 -6.76 -6.18 -15.81
N TYR A 141 -6.16 -5.73 -14.71
CA TYR A 141 -4.73 -5.60 -14.53
C TYR A 141 -4.24 -6.70 -13.61
N THR A 142 -3.25 -7.48 -14.05
CA THR A 142 -2.73 -8.60 -13.27
C THR A 142 -1.23 -8.44 -13.03
N SER A 143 -0.76 -8.94 -11.89
CA SER A 143 0.67 -9.21 -11.70
C SER A 143 1.07 -10.47 -12.46
N SER A 144 2.38 -10.67 -12.66
CA SER A 144 2.93 -11.92 -13.19
C SER A 144 2.64 -13.12 -12.28
N ALA A 145 2.83 -14.32 -12.82
CA ALA A 145 2.88 -15.56 -12.05
C ALA A 145 4.04 -15.54 -11.02
N PRO A 146 3.94 -16.29 -9.90
CA PRO A 146 4.79 -16.16 -8.72
C PRO A 146 6.22 -16.71 -8.83
N PHE A 147 6.92 -16.32 -9.89
CA PHE A 147 8.32 -16.63 -10.14
C PHE A 147 8.96 -15.59 -11.06
N ASP A 148 10.28 -15.44 -10.94
CA ASP A 148 11.09 -14.63 -11.85
C ASP A 148 11.46 -15.44 -13.10
N ASP A 149 11.47 -14.79 -14.27
CA ASP A 149 12.02 -15.41 -15.48
C ASP A 149 13.56 -15.40 -15.42
N PRO A 150 14.22 -16.57 -15.28
CA PRO A 150 15.67 -16.61 -15.11
C PRO A 150 16.45 -16.04 -16.31
N ARG A 151 15.84 -15.99 -17.51
CA ARG A 151 16.46 -15.41 -18.70
C ARG A 151 16.56 -13.88 -18.60
N ALA A 152 15.58 -13.26 -17.95
CA ALA A 152 15.49 -11.81 -17.81
C ALA A 152 16.19 -11.28 -16.55
N MET A 153 16.53 -12.14 -15.59
CA MET A 153 17.26 -11.74 -14.37
C MET A 153 18.72 -11.41 -14.67
N LYS A 154 19.37 -10.59 -13.81
CA LYS A 154 20.79 -10.23 -13.95
C LYS A 154 21.67 -11.48 -14.07
N GLY A 155 22.47 -11.55 -15.14
CA GLY A 155 23.31 -12.71 -15.46
C GLY A 155 22.61 -13.80 -16.29
N GLY A 156 21.33 -13.61 -16.62
CA GLY A 156 20.59 -14.44 -17.56
C GLY A 156 21.00 -14.20 -19.01
N THR A 157 20.43 -14.99 -19.91
CA THR A 157 20.73 -14.98 -21.36
C THR A 157 20.09 -13.81 -22.11
N GLY A 158 19.15 -13.10 -21.50
CA GLY A 158 18.22 -12.25 -22.23
C GLY A 158 17.20 -13.07 -23.02
N ILE A 159 16.37 -12.38 -23.80
CA ILE A 159 15.28 -12.99 -24.57
C ILE A 159 15.32 -12.47 -26.00
N ASP A 160 15.51 -13.38 -26.97
CA ASP A 160 15.29 -13.07 -28.37
C ASP A 160 13.80 -13.09 -28.70
N TYR A 161 13.32 -12.07 -29.40
CA TYR A 161 11.94 -11.97 -29.84
C TYR A 161 11.84 -11.33 -31.22
N ILE A 162 10.65 -11.44 -31.84
CA ILE A 162 10.36 -10.84 -33.13
C ILE A 162 9.24 -9.83 -32.93
N ILE A 163 9.44 -8.60 -33.41
CA ILE A 163 8.44 -7.54 -33.44
C ILE A 163 8.38 -6.98 -34.86
N ASP A 164 7.18 -6.95 -35.44
CA ASP A 164 6.96 -6.50 -36.83
C ASP A 164 7.87 -7.18 -37.88
N GLY A 165 8.25 -8.45 -37.64
CA GLY A 165 9.13 -9.23 -38.51
C GLY A 165 10.63 -9.00 -38.29
N GLU A 166 11.00 -8.01 -37.47
CA GLU A 166 12.38 -7.71 -37.10
C GLU A 166 12.80 -8.48 -35.85
N LYS A 167 14.03 -9.00 -35.86
CA LYS A 167 14.62 -9.65 -34.69
C LYS A 167 15.11 -8.60 -33.71
N ALA A 168 14.71 -8.74 -32.45
CA ALA A 168 15.17 -7.93 -31.36
C ALA A 168 15.68 -8.83 -30.21
N HIS A 169 16.55 -8.26 -29.38
CA HIS A 169 17.06 -8.92 -28.19
C HIS A 169 16.70 -8.08 -26.97
N LEU A 170 16.22 -8.75 -25.93
CA LEU A 170 16.01 -8.14 -24.63
C LEU A 170 17.15 -8.51 -23.68
N ASP A 171 17.94 -7.50 -23.30
CA ASP A 171 19.03 -7.70 -22.36
C ASP A 171 18.53 -8.14 -20.98
N ALA A 172 19.24 -9.11 -20.40
CA ALA A 172 19.06 -9.52 -19.02
C ALA A 172 19.28 -8.34 -18.05
N GLY A 173 18.42 -8.23 -17.04
CA GLY A 173 18.44 -7.16 -16.05
C GLY A 173 17.84 -5.83 -16.51
N HIS A 174 17.37 -5.72 -17.76
CA HIS A 174 16.80 -4.48 -18.30
C HIS A 174 15.29 -4.31 -18.01
N ILE A 175 14.55 -5.40 -17.79
CA ILE A 175 13.07 -5.35 -17.58
C ILE A 175 12.63 -5.64 -16.14
N THR A 176 13.48 -6.26 -15.33
CA THR A 176 12.93 -6.96 -14.16
C THR A 176 12.83 -6.05 -12.95
N ASN A 177 11.61 -5.53 -12.73
CA ASN A 177 11.13 -5.27 -11.37
C ASN A 177 10.84 -6.61 -10.62
N GLY A 178 11.24 -7.76 -11.17
CA GLY A 178 10.93 -9.08 -10.66
C GLY A 178 9.43 -9.39 -10.68
N TRP A 179 9.06 -10.59 -10.26
CA TRP A 179 7.67 -10.97 -10.07
C TRP A 179 6.98 -9.97 -9.12
N GLY A 180 5.71 -9.69 -9.42
CA GLY A 180 4.81 -9.05 -8.47
C GLY A 180 4.95 -7.53 -8.31
N LEU A 181 5.86 -6.85 -9.02
CA LEU A 181 5.97 -5.38 -8.95
C LEU A 181 5.22 -4.64 -10.08
N GLN A 182 4.96 -5.33 -11.20
CA GLN A 182 4.26 -4.76 -12.35
C GLN A 182 2.86 -5.33 -12.50
N PHE A 183 1.93 -4.47 -12.87
CA PHE A 183 0.53 -4.80 -13.14
C PHE A 183 0.18 -4.39 -14.56
N ILE A 184 -0.03 -5.38 -15.44
CA ILE A 184 -0.24 -5.14 -16.86
C ILE A 184 -1.70 -5.38 -17.20
N GLN A 185 -2.31 -4.46 -17.96
CA GLN A 185 -3.61 -4.72 -18.55
C GLN A 185 -3.49 -5.90 -19.51
N ASN A 186 -4.28 -6.96 -19.31
CA ASN A 186 -4.10 -8.20 -20.06
C ASN A 186 -4.14 -8.02 -21.59
N THR A 187 -5.03 -7.16 -22.10
CA THR A 187 -5.14 -6.87 -23.54
C THR A 187 -3.94 -6.09 -24.09
N HIS A 188 -3.13 -5.48 -23.23
CA HIS A 188 -1.92 -4.75 -23.59
C HIS A 188 -0.67 -5.65 -23.58
N LEU A 189 -0.72 -6.81 -22.90
CA LEU A 189 0.43 -7.70 -22.75
C LEU A 189 1.01 -8.18 -24.10
N ILE A 190 0.15 -8.39 -25.11
CA ILE A 190 0.57 -8.79 -26.47
C ILE A 190 1.45 -7.75 -27.17
N ASN A 191 1.35 -6.48 -26.78
CA ASN A 191 2.11 -5.37 -27.34
C ASN A 191 3.23 -4.90 -26.40
N SER A 192 3.57 -5.71 -25.38
CA SER A 192 4.58 -5.40 -24.37
C SER A 192 5.72 -6.41 -24.42
N THR A 193 6.94 -5.94 -24.20
CA THR A 193 8.11 -6.82 -24.04
C THR A 193 7.97 -7.76 -22.84
N SER A 194 7.18 -7.39 -21.83
CA SER A 194 6.83 -8.28 -20.71
C SER A 194 6.05 -9.52 -21.19
N GLY A 195 5.35 -9.44 -22.33
CA GLY A 195 4.67 -10.57 -22.95
C GLY A 195 5.61 -11.69 -23.43
N PHE A 196 6.91 -11.46 -23.52
CA PHE A 196 7.91 -12.50 -23.86
C PHE A 196 8.47 -13.25 -22.65
N LEU A 197 8.17 -12.77 -21.44
CA LEU A 197 8.62 -13.39 -20.20
C LEU A 197 7.75 -14.62 -19.89
N SER A 198 8.39 -15.67 -19.38
CA SER A 198 7.75 -16.95 -19.02
C SER A 198 6.71 -16.80 -17.91
N ASN A 199 6.94 -15.90 -16.95
CA ASN A 199 6.01 -15.60 -15.87
C ASN A 199 4.81 -14.72 -16.28
N TRP A 200 4.75 -14.30 -17.54
CA TRP A 200 3.62 -13.60 -18.14
C TRP A 200 2.90 -14.44 -19.20
N GLN A 201 3.43 -15.62 -19.57
CA GLN A 201 2.71 -16.56 -20.40
C GLN A 201 1.45 -17.02 -19.65
N ASP A 202 0.32 -17.12 -20.36
CA ASP A 202 -0.99 -17.49 -19.79
C ASP A 202 -1.55 -16.50 -18.73
N ALA A 203 -1.53 -15.20 -19.05
CA ALA A 203 -2.19 -14.19 -18.24
C ALA A 203 -3.70 -14.52 -18.02
N PRO A 204 -4.20 -14.56 -16.76
CA PRO A 204 -5.57 -14.88 -16.40
C PRO A 204 -6.53 -13.85 -16.93
N GLN A 205 -7.63 -14.31 -17.53
CA GLN A 205 -8.62 -13.43 -18.14
C GLN A 205 -9.73 -12.98 -17.18
N LYS A 206 -9.73 -13.48 -15.94
CA LYS A 206 -10.70 -13.13 -14.90
C LYS A 206 -10.08 -13.22 -13.52
N VAL A 207 -10.70 -12.56 -12.55
CA VAL A 207 -10.37 -12.71 -11.13
C VAL A 207 -10.73 -14.13 -10.67
N PRO A 208 -9.81 -14.88 -10.04
CA PRO A 208 -10.12 -16.19 -9.47
C PRO A 208 -11.09 -16.09 -8.29
N GLU A 209 -11.85 -17.16 -8.06
CA GLU A 209 -12.67 -17.28 -6.86
C GLU A 209 -11.77 -17.54 -5.63
N VAL A 210 -11.94 -16.76 -4.57
CA VAL A 210 -11.25 -16.98 -3.29
C VAL A 210 -12.19 -17.72 -2.35
N LYS A 211 -11.83 -18.93 -1.96
CA LYS A 211 -12.64 -19.79 -1.07
C LYS A 211 -12.18 -19.68 0.36
N ASN A 212 -13.14 -19.70 1.30
CA ASN A 212 -12.89 -19.73 2.75
C ASN A 212 -12.02 -18.57 3.26
N TYR A 213 -12.10 -17.38 2.65
CA TYR A 213 -11.39 -16.21 3.14
C TYR A 213 -11.92 -15.78 4.51
N GLN A 214 -11.02 -15.56 5.47
CA GLN A 214 -11.36 -15.25 6.86
C GLN A 214 -11.21 -13.77 7.22
N GLY A 215 -10.55 -13.00 6.36
CA GLY A 215 -10.30 -11.57 6.56
C GLY A 215 -11.52 -10.71 6.27
N TRP A 216 -11.34 -9.40 6.42
CA TRP A 216 -12.33 -8.41 5.99
C TRP A 216 -12.25 -8.24 4.48
N ASP A 217 -13.40 -7.99 3.85
CA ASP A 217 -13.52 -7.71 2.42
C ASP A 217 -13.43 -6.22 2.08
N HIS A 218 -13.45 -5.35 3.10
CA HIS A 218 -13.31 -3.90 2.98
C HIS A 218 -12.51 -3.36 4.16
N MET A 219 -11.76 -2.29 3.90
CA MET A 219 -11.16 -1.52 4.98
C MET A 219 -12.23 -0.75 5.75
N LYS A 220 -12.06 -0.61 7.06
CA LYS A 220 -13.00 0.04 7.97
C LYS A 220 -12.25 1.06 8.80
N CYS A 221 -12.58 2.34 8.65
CA CYS A 221 -11.94 3.40 9.40
C CYS A 221 -12.98 4.28 10.09
N ASN A 222 -12.72 4.62 11.35
CA ASN A 222 -13.47 5.60 12.12
C ASN A 222 -12.82 7.00 11.95
N PRO A 223 -13.45 7.95 11.25
CA PRO A 223 -12.89 9.29 11.04
C PRO A 223 -12.88 10.15 12.31
N ASP A 224 -13.71 9.82 13.31
CA ASP A 224 -13.86 10.58 14.55
C ASP A 224 -12.91 10.12 15.67
N LEU A 225 -12.11 9.07 15.43
CA LEU A 225 -11.21 8.53 16.43
C LEU A 225 -10.18 9.57 16.89
N GLY A 226 -10.03 9.72 18.20
CA GLY A 226 -9.09 10.67 18.82
C GLY A 226 -9.53 12.13 18.76
N LEU A 227 -10.68 12.43 18.16
CA LEU A 227 -11.30 13.75 18.27
C LEU A 227 -11.99 13.85 19.63
N THR A 228 -11.63 14.88 20.41
CA THR A 228 -12.40 15.21 21.61
C THR A 228 -13.79 15.70 21.18
N ALA A 229 -14.84 15.17 21.82
CA ALA A 229 -16.21 15.66 21.59
C ALA A 229 -16.24 17.19 21.75
N LYS A 230 -16.85 17.87 20.76
CA LYS A 230 -17.07 19.31 20.80
C LYS A 230 -18.11 19.67 21.85
#